data_AF-A0AAQ3V9I4-F1
#
_entry.id   AF-A0AAQ3V9I4-F1
#
_cell.length_a   1.000
_cell.length_b   1.000
_cell.length_c   1.000
_cell.angle_alpha   90.00
_cell.angle_beta   90.00
_cell.angle_gamma   90.00
#
_symmetry.space_group_name_H-M   'P 1'
#
loop_
_entity.id
_entity.type
_entity.pdbx_description
1 polymer ?
#
loop_
_entity_poly.entity_id
_entity_poly.type
_entity_poly.pdbx_seq_one_letter_code
_entity_poly.pdbx_strand_id
1 'polypeptide(L)'
;MTSAAPAFSGRNRALVRSFLLALLTAAGIGAASAQPKPAPAATATQPPPVAVSGWRYERSGPDRHIFHCEQASCGAGSKVSYRLYAADNPMTLEQFRDSQDQIIKALQQRTPGQRITIIGVDGDKGTAVPRMFRARRLTVTPNGASEYQVNGLLFGARASASLISSARDEKASNDNYAKFMVALASKIR
;
A
#
# COMPACT_ATOMS: atom_id res chain seq x y z
N MET A 1 46.45 -8.94 48.10
CA MET A 1 46.72 -7.49 48.25
C MET A 1 45.40 -6.76 48.42
N THR A 2 45.45 -5.54 48.96
CA THR A 2 44.39 -4.52 49.13
C THR A 2 43.66 -4.16 47.81
N SER A 3 42.57 -3.36 47.73
CA SER A 3 41.45 -2.91 48.61
C SER A 3 40.56 -1.96 47.77
N ALA A 4 39.28 -1.65 48.06
CA ALA A 4 38.21 -2.31 48.82
C ALA A 4 36.85 -1.60 48.51
N ALA A 5 35.72 -2.15 48.97
CA ALA A 5 34.42 -1.47 49.09
C ALA A 5 34.24 -0.94 50.55
N PRO A 6 33.27 -0.06 50.93
CA PRO A 6 31.97 0.26 50.31
C PRO A 6 31.90 1.77 49.90
N ALA A 7 30.87 2.63 50.03
CA ALA A 7 29.59 2.63 50.76
C ALA A 7 28.54 3.64 50.22
N PHE A 8 27.36 3.67 50.85
CA PHE A 8 26.23 4.57 50.60
C PHE A 8 26.44 6.00 51.14
N SER A 9 25.87 6.99 50.44
CA SER A 9 25.15 8.17 50.99
C SER A 9 24.40 8.82 49.80
N GLY A 10 23.26 9.52 49.89
CA GLY A 10 22.55 10.04 51.04
C GLY A 10 21.52 11.06 50.55
N ARG A 11 20.29 10.59 50.30
CA ARG A 11 19.04 11.19 50.80
C ARG A 11 19.13 12.69 51.21
N ASN A 12 18.60 13.58 50.38
CA ASN A 12 18.09 14.87 50.86
C ASN A 12 16.77 15.24 50.16
N ARG A 13 15.81 15.71 50.97
CA ARG A 13 14.55 16.32 50.54
C ARG A 13 14.61 17.82 50.84
N ALA A 14 13.70 18.57 50.23
CA ALA A 14 13.11 19.83 50.74
C ALA A 14 13.78 21.19 50.40
N LEU A 15 12.91 22.07 49.88
CA LEU A 15 12.67 23.48 50.29
C LEU A 15 13.76 24.57 50.14
N VAL A 16 13.73 25.26 49.00
CA VAL A 16 13.64 26.74 48.85
C VAL A 16 12.87 26.98 47.54
N ARG A 17 11.72 27.68 47.38
CA ARG A 17 10.81 28.54 48.18
C ARG A 17 11.14 30.06 48.26
N SER A 18 10.27 30.86 47.60
CA SER A 18 10.14 32.34 47.61
C SER A 18 11.18 33.12 46.79
N PHE A 19 10.84 34.01 45.84
CA PHE A 19 10.00 35.21 45.91
C PHE A 19 8.93 35.25 44.77
N LEU A 20 7.65 35.48 45.06
CA LEU A 20 6.95 36.80 45.08
C LEU A 20 6.99 37.54 43.73
N LEU A 21 5.96 37.41 42.88
CA LEU A 21 4.69 38.18 42.87
C LEU A 21 4.84 39.66 42.47
N ALA A 22 4.36 39.97 41.27
CA ALA A 22 3.65 41.21 40.94
C ALA A 22 2.34 40.83 40.23
N LEU A 23 1.24 41.53 40.51
CA LEU A 23 -0.12 41.10 40.12
C LEU A 23 -0.84 42.17 39.27
N LEU A 24 -1.70 41.68 38.36
CA LEU A 24 -2.88 42.36 37.80
C LEU A 24 -2.61 43.61 36.93
N THR A 25 -3.49 44.06 36.03
CA THR A 25 -4.86 43.65 35.64
C THR A 25 -5.04 43.87 34.13
N ALA A 26 -5.87 43.07 33.45
CA ALA A 26 -7.02 43.57 32.64
C ALA A 26 -7.81 42.45 31.92
N ALA A 27 -9.14 42.58 31.99
CA ALA A 27 -10.18 42.11 31.06
C ALA A 27 -9.95 40.93 30.08
N GLY A 28 -10.82 39.91 30.21
CA GLY A 28 -11.80 39.69 29.14
C GLY A 28 -11.85 38.33 28.43
N ILE A 29 -12.89 37.55 28.74
CA ILE A 29 -13.67 36.69 27.83
C ILE A 29 -12.92 35.59 27.03
N GLY A 30 -13.35 34.33 27.23
CA GLY A 30 -13.23 33.28 26.22
C GLY A 30 -12.21 32.18 26.52
N ALA A 31 -12.65 31.11 27.18
CA ALA A 31 -11.90 29.85 27.27
C ALA A 31 -11.96 29.10 25.92
N ALA A 32 -11.24 29.60 24.91
CA ALA A 32 -11.09 28.93 23.63
C ALA A 32 -10.21 27.68 23.80
N SER A 33 -10.86 26.52 23.97
CA SER A 33 -10.16 25.23 23.95
C SER A 33 -9.35 25.09 22.67
N ALA A 34 -8.03 24.94 22.80
CA ALA A 34 -7.13 24.74 21.67
C ALA A 34 -7.33 23.34 21.07
N GLN A 35 -8.43 23.15 20.34
CA GLN A 35 -8.66 21.95 19.53
C GLN A 35 -7.45 21.77 18.59
N PRO A 36 -6.90 20.55 18.49
CA PRO A 36 -5.93 20.25 17.46
C PRO A 36 -6.54 20.60 16.10
N LYS A 37 -5.92 21.56 15.39
CA LYS A 37 -6.29 21.87 14.01
C LYS A 37 -6.27 20.55 13.23
N PRO A 38 -7.38 20.14 12.59
CA PRO A 38 -7.39 18.91 11.81
C PRO A 38 -6.21 18.92 10.84
N ALA A 39 -5.44 17.82 10.82
CA ALA A 39 -4.36 17.67 9.86
C ALA A 39 -4.94 17.96 8.46
N PRO A 40 -4.30 18.82 7.66
CA PRO A 40 -4.88 19.26 6.39
C PRO A 40 -5.23 18.03 5.56
N ALA A 41 -6.51 17.92 5.19
CA ALA A 41 -7.03 16.76 4.47
C ALA A 41 -6.16 16.50 3.23
N ALA A 42 -5.80 15.23 3.02
CA ALA A 42 -4.91 14.84 1.93
C ALA A 42 -5.40 15.47 0.62
N THR A 43 -4.50 16.22 -0.04
CA THR A 43 -4.86 17.23 -1.06
C THR A 43 -5.80 16.68 -2.11
N ALA A 44 -6.84 17.47 -2.42
CA ALA A 44 -8.02 17.04 -3.17
C ALA A 44 -7.69 16.45 -4.56
N THR A 45 -7.52 15.14 -4.58
CA THR A 45 -8.16 14.21 -5.51
C THR A 45 -8.21 14.66 -6.97
N GLN A 46 -7.04 14.72 -7.63
CA GLN A 46 -7.03 14.48 -9.08
C GLN A 46 -7.69 13.10 -9.33
N PRO A 47 -8.71 13.00 -10.20
CA PRO A 47 -9.35 11.72 -10.50
C PRO A 47 -8.35 10.77 -11.17
N PRO A 48 -8.50 9.45 -10.99
CA PRO A 48 -7.63 8.49 -11.65
C PRO A 48 -7.91 8.45 -13.17
N PRO A 49 -6.89 8.25 -14.04
CA PRO A 49 -7.07 8.12 -15.49
C PRO A 49 -8.07 7.02 -15.91
N VAL A 50 -8.25 6.01 -15.06
CA VAL A 50 -9.19 4.90 -15.21
C VAL A 50 -9.88 4.67 -13.87
N ALA A 51 -11.21 4.59 -13.87
CA ALA A 51 -12.01 4.25 -12.70
C ALA A 51 -12.98 3.11 -13.05
N VAL A 52 -13.40 2.35 -12.02
CA VAL A 52 -14.46 1.35 -12.11
C VAL A 52 -15.51 1.73 -11.06
N SER A 53 -16.79 1.75 -11.44
CA SER A 53 -17.88 2.11 -10.52
C SER A 53 -17.95 1.13 -9.33
N GLY A 54 -18.29 1.63 -8.15
CA GLY A 54 -18.35 0.84 -6.90
C GLY A 54 -17.03 0.74 -6.11
N TRP A 55 -15.95 1.40 -6.57
CA TRP A 55 -14.65 1.38 -5.91
C TRP A 55 -14.25 2.77 -5.41
N ARG A 56 -13.86 2.90 -4.13
CA ARG A 56 -13.26 4.12 -3.60
C ARG A 56 -11.81 4.23 -4.07
N TYR A 57 -11.51 5.34 -4.75
CA TYR A 57 -10.16 5.68 -5.17
C TYR A 57 -9.30 6.21 -4.01
N GLU A 58 -8.01 5.88 -4.05
CA GLU A 58 -6.94 6.43 -3.21
C GLU A 58 -5.69 6.66 -4.09
N ARG A 59 -5.12 7.86 -4.02
CA ARG A 59 -3.81 8.14 -4.62
C ARG A 59 -2.69 7.80 -3.64
N SER A 60 -1.73 6.99 -4.07
CA SER A 60 -0.73 6.41 -3.16
C SER A 60 0.69 6.58 -3.71
N GLY A 61 1.13 7.84 -3.77
CA GLY A 61 2.32 8.30 -4.47
C GLY A 61 2.01 9.02 -5.80
N PRO A 62 3.02 9.36 -6.61
CA PRO A 62 2.80 10.09 -7.86
C PRO A 62 2.07 9.26 -8.92
N ASP A 63 2.39 7.97 -9.04
CA ASP A 63 2.06 7.11 -10.19
C ASP A 63 1.13 5.92 -9.86
N ARG A 64 0.97 5.58 -8.57
CA ARG A 64 0.15 4.44 -8.13
C ARG A 64 -1.26 4.87 -7.76
N HIS A 65 -2.21 4.32 -8.51
CA HIS A 65 -3.64 4.42 -8.25
C HIS A 65 -4.09 3.20 -7.46
N ILE A 66 -4.75 3.38 -6.31
CA ILE A 66 -5.31 2.30 -5.49
C ILE A 66 -6.83 2.45 -5.45
N PHE A 67 -7.52 1.31 -5.43
CA PHE A 67 -8.96 1.19 -5.39
C PHE A 67 -9.33 0.16 -4.33
N HIS A 68 -10.18 0.55 -3.39
CA HIS A 68 -10.76 -0.34 -2.39
C HIS A 68 -12.22 -0.57 -2.77
N CYS A 69 -12.68 -1.82 -2.81
CA CYS A 69 -14.09 -2.05 -3.08
C CYS A 69 -14.91 -2.00 -1.79
N GLU A 70 -15.99 -1.23 -1.83
CA GLU A 70 -16.90 -1.01 -0.69
C GLU A 70 -18.24 -1.73 -0.92
N GLN A 71 -18.37 -2.45 -2.04
CA GLN A 71 -19.51 -3.30 -2.38
C GLN A 71 -19.26 -4.76 -1.97
N ALA A 72 -20.27 -5.42 -1.40
CA ALA A 72 -20.21 -6.83 -1.02
C ALA A 72 -19.87 -7.78 -2.20
N SER A 73 -20.24 -7.39 -3.43
CA SER A 73 -20.00 -8.13 -4.68
C SER A 73 -18.52 -8.25 -5.08
N CYS A 74 -17.60 -7.60 -4.38
CA CYS A 74 -16.16 -7.68 -4.65
C CYS A 74 -15.41 -8.70 -3.80
N GLY A 75 -16.00 -9.20 -2.70
CA GLY A 75 -15.27 -9.94 -1.66
C GLY A 75 -14.64 -9.03 -0.59
N ALA A 76 -14.52 -9.54 0.64
CA ALA A 76 -14.07 -8.75 1.78
C ALA A 76 -12.55 -8.45 1.73
N GLY A 77 -12.19 -7.18 1.93
CA GLY A 77 -10.80 -6.71 1.88
C GLY A 77 -10.23 -6.55 0.47
N SER A 78 -11.07 -6.59 -0.57
CA SER A 78 -10.62 -6.54 -1.96
C SER A 78 -10.10 -5.17 -2.38
N LYS A 79 -8.91 -5.21 -2.98
CA LYS A 79 -8.09 -4.04 -3.34
C LYS A 79 -7.53 -4.24 -4.74
N VAL A 80 -7.67 -3.24 -5.61
CA VAL A 80 -7.00 -3.20 -6.90
C VAL A 80 -6.03 -2.01 -6.91
N SER A 81 -4.91 -2.13 -7.59
CA SER A 81 -4.02 -0.99 -7.85
C SER A 81 -3.38 -1.11 -9.22
N TYR A 82 -3.11 0.02 -9.86
CA TYR A 82 -2.39 0.07 -11.12
C TYR A 82 -1.36 1.21 -11.17
N ARG A 83 -0.40 1.09 -12.07
CA ARG A 83 0.52 2.15 -12.53
C ARG A 83 0.54 2.15 -14.05
N LEU A 84 0.66 3.34 -14.64
CA LEU A 84 0.83 3.51 -16.09
C LEU A 84 2.29 3.81 -16.42
N TYR A 85 2.74 3.32 -17.57
CA TYR A 85 4.09 3.49 -18.12
C TYR A 85 3.99 3.77 -19.62
N ALA A 86 5.10 4.13 -20.26
CA ALA A 86 5.17 4.22 -21.72
C ALA A 86 4.98 2.83 -22.40
N ALA A 87 4.79 2.84 -23.72
CA ALA A 87 4.57 1.63 -24.54
C ALA A 87 5.88 0.87 -24.87
N ASP A 88 7.02 1.33 -24.36
CA ASP A 88 8.38 0.94 -24.72
C ASP A 88 8.92 -0.30 -23.99
N ASN A 89 8.05 -1.12 -23.38
CA ASN A 89 8.46 -2.25 -22.56
C ASN A 89 8.59 -3.56 -23.39
N PRO A 90 9.82 -4.06 -23.65
CA PRO A 90 10.05 -5.22 -24.52
C PRO A 90 9.89 -6.57 -23.81
N MET A 91 9.55 -6.59 -22.51
CA MET A 91 9.62 -7.79 -21.65
C MET A 91 8.99 -9.04 -22.29
N THR A 92 9.66 -10.19 -22.15
CA THR A 92 9.14 -11.50 -22.58
C THR A 92 8.37 -12.20 -21.45
N LEU A 93 7.55 -13.21 -21.80
CA LEU A 93 6.81 -14.00 -20.79
C LEU A 93 7.75 -14.80 -19.86
N GLU A 94 8.96 -15.10 -20.31
CA GLU A 94 10.02 -15.75 -19.54
C GLU A 94 10.63 -14.77 -18.51
N GLN A 95 11.08 -13.60 -18.97
CA GLN A 95 11.53 -12.51 -18.09
C GLN A 95 10.44 -12.09 -17.08
N PHE A 96 9.17 -12.17 -17.46
CA PHE A 96 8.06 -11.95 -16.55
C PHE A 96 8.02 -13.02 -15.44
N ARG A 97 8.16 -14.32 -15.76
CA ARG A 97 8.26 -15.40 -14.76
C ARG A 97 9.41 -15.17 -13.79
N ASP A 98 10.61 -14.95 -14.32
CA ASP A 98 11.81 -14.68 -13.52
C ASP A 98 11.59 -13.49 -12.57
N SER A 99 10.95 -12.41 -13.06
CA SER A 99 10.62 -11.25 -12.24
C SER A 99 9.67 -11.59 -11.08
N GLN A 100 8.73 -12.52 -11.26
CA GLN A 100 7.83 -12.92 -10.18
C GLN A 100 8.56 -13.67 -9.09
N ASP A 101 9.48 -14.56 -9.44
CA ASP A 101 10.27 -15.31 -8.46
C ASP A 101 11.23 -14.41 -7.68
N GLN A 102 11.90 -13.45 -8.33
CA GLN A 102 12.71 -12.45 -7.62
C GLN A 102 11.86 -11.52 -6.74
N ILE A 103 10.66 -11.10 -7.20
CA ILE A 103 9.72 -10.32 -6.39
C ILE A 103 9.25 -11.12 -5.17
N ILE A 104 8.93 -12.41 -5.33
CA ILE A 104 8.50 -13.30 -4.24
C ILE A 104 9.63 -13.45 -3.21
N LYS A 105 10.85 -13.77 -3.65
CA LYS A 105 12.03 -13.86 -2.80
C LYS A 105 12.24 -12.58 -1.98
N ALA A 106 12.18 -11.41 -2.62
CA ALA A 106 12.31 -10.12 -1.96
C ALA A 106 11.17 -9.81 -0.98
N LEU A 107 9.92 -10.19 -1.29
CA LEU A 107 8.77 -10.00 -0.40
C LEU A 107 8.81 -10.92 0.83
N GLN A 108 9.27 -12.16 0.69
CA GLN A 108 9.46 -13.06 1.82
C GLN A 108 10.64 -12.64 2.72
N GLN A 109 11.74 -12.17 2.13
CA GLN A 109 12.87 -11.58 2.90
C GLN A 109 12.44 -10.35 3.72
N ARG A 110 11.49 -9.53 3.22
CA ARG A 110 10.94 -8.37 3.93
C ARG A 110 9.95 -8.72 5.04
N THR A 111 9.41 -9.94 5.05
CA THR A 111 8.39 -10.38 6.03
C THR A 111 8.68 -11.82 6.48
N PRO A 112 9.58 -12.03 7.46
CA PRO A 112 9.91 -13.35 7.96
C PRO A 112 8.66 -14.14 8.37
N GLY A 113 8.60 -15.42 7.99
CA GLY A 113 7.43 -16.29 8.19
C GLY A 113 6.33 -16.16 7.13
N GLN A 114 6.38 -15.18 6.23
CA GLN A 114 5.44 -15.09 5.11
C GLN A 114 5.76 -16.15 4.05
N ARG A 115 4.75 -16.92 3.64
CA ARG A 115 4.84 -17.85 2.50
C ARG A 115 4.09 -17.26 1.32
N ILE A 116 4.74 -17.21 0.15
CA ILE A 116 4.08 -16.87 -1.11
C ILE A 116 4.21 -18.09 -2.03
N THR A 117 3.19 -18.36 -2.84
CA THR A 117 3.17 -19.50 -3.76
C THR A 117 2.49 -19.10 -5.06
N ILE A 118 3.17 -19.32 -6.19
CA ILE A 118 2.61 -19.11 -7.52
C ILE A 118 1.57 -20.21 -7.79
N ILE A 119 0.38 -19.80 -8.24
CA ILE A 119 -0.73 -20.68 -8.63
C ILE A 119 -0.72 -20.88 -10.16
N GLY A 120 -0.18 -19.92 -10.92
CA GLY A 120 0.05 -20.04 -12.35
C GLY A 120 0.58 -18.74 -12.98
N VAL A 121 1.29 -18.87 -14.11
CA VAL A 121 1.79 -17.73 -14.89
C VAL A 121 1.40 -17.87 -16.38
N ASP A 122 0.40 -17.07 -16.74
CA ASP A 122 -0.25 -17.04 -18.04
C ASP A 122 0.23 -15.81 -18.85
N GLY A 123 0.11 -15.86 -20.17
CA GLY A 123 0.30 -14.69 -21.03
C GLY A 123 0.57 -15.02 -22.49
N ASP A 124 0.53 -13.99 -23.32
CA ASP A 124 0.65 -14.12 -24.78
C ASP A 124 2.08 -14.49 -25.21
N LYS A 125 2.19 -15.27 -26.28
CA LYS A 125 3.47 -15.64 -26.89
C LYS A 125 3.82 -14.63 -27.99
N GLY A 126 4.75 -13.73 -27.72
CA GLY A 126 5.27 -12.76 -28.70
C GLY A 126 5.39 -11.34 -28.15
N THR A 127 5.64 -10.40 -29.06
CA THR A 127 5.93 -8.97 -28.77
C THR A 127 4.88 -8.00 -29.32
N ALA A 128 3.98 -8.45 -30.20
CA ALA A 128 2.91 -7.62 -30.76
C ALA A 128 1.95 -7.10 -29.67
N VAL A 129 1.40 -5.91 -29.87
CA VAL A 129 0.41 -5.29 -28.98
C VAL A 129 -0.99 -5.25 -29.62
N PRO A 130 -2.08 -5.36 -28.84
CA PRO A 130 -2.11 -5.53 -27.39
C PRO A 130 -1.75 -6.96 -26.95
N ARG A 131 -1.01 -7.06 -25.85
CA ARG A 131 -0.64 -8.34 -25.19
C ARG A 131 -0.67 -8.19 -23.66
N MET A 132 -0.70 -9.28 -22.92
CA MET A 132 -0.63 -9.29 -21.46
C MET A 132 0.12 -10.48 -20.87
N PHE A 133 0.72 -10.28 -19.70
CA PHE A 133 1.20 -11.32 -18.80
C PHE A 133 0.45 -11.25 -17.47
N ARG A 134 0.26 -12.41 -16.81
CA ARG A 134 -0.49 -12.54 -15.56
C ARG A 134 0.08 -13.65 -14.68
N ALA A 135 0.42 -13.33 -13.43
CA ALA A 135 0.79 -14.29 -12.39
C ALA A 135 -0.24 -14.28 -11.25
N ARG A 136 -0.87 -15.43 -11.02
CA ARG A 136 -1.73 -15.68 -9.85
C ARG A 136 -0.86 -16.21 -8.71
N ARG A 137 -0.99 -15.68 -7.50
CA ARG A 137 -0.27 -16.14 -6.31
C ARG A 137 -1.13 -16.10 -5.05
N LEU A 138 -0.90 -17.04 -4.15
CA LEU A 138 -1.42 -17.04 -2.78
C LEU A 138 -0.31 -16.54 -1.85
N THR A 139 -0.62 -15.53 -1.03
CA THR A 139 0.22 -15.11 0.10
C THR A 139 -0.43 -15.57 1.40
N VAL A 140 0.33 -16.22 2.27
CA VAL A 140 -0.05 -16.55 3.65
C VAL A 140 0.92 -15.82 4.58
N THR A 141 0.38 -14.94 5.42
CA THR A 141 1.15 -14.15 6.40
C THR A 141 1.50 -14.97 7.65
N PRO A 142 2.45 -14.52 8.50
CA PRO A 142 2.88 -15.28 9.68
C PRO A 142 1.76 -15.61 10.69
N ASN A 143 0.67 -14.83 10.70
CA ASN A 143 -0.53 -15.06 11.51
C ASN A 143 -1.62 -15.89 10.79
N GLY A 144 -1.28 -16.58 9.69
CA GLY A 144 -2.18 -17.49 8.96
C GLY A 144 -3.20 -16.83 8.04
N ALA A 145 -3.25 -15.49 7.96
CA ALA A 145 -4.18 -14.83 7.04
C ALA A 145 -3.76 -15.03 5.58
N SER A 146 -4.74 -15.31 4.72
CA SER A 146 -4.54 -15.57 3.29
C SER A 146 -4.99 -14.40 2.43
N GLU A 147 -4.17 -14.01 1.45
CA GLU A 147 -4.50 -13.06 0.39
C GLU A 147 -4.13 -13.66 -0.97
N TYR A 148 -5.12 -13.86 -1.83
CA TYR A 148 -4.94 -14.18 -3.24
C TYR A 148 -4.64 -12.90 -4.00
N GLN A 149 -3.65 -12.94 -4.88
CA GLN A 149 -3.23 -11.81 -5.70
C GLN A 149 -3.08 -12.21 -7.17
N VAL A 150 -3.63 -11.38 -8.05
CA VAL A 150 -3.40 -11.45 -9.50
C VAL A 150 -2.52 -10.25 -9.87
N ASN A 151 -1.28 -10.53 -10.27
CA ASN A 151 -0.28 -9.54 -10.68
C ASN A 151 -0.16 -9.61 -12.19
N GLY A 152 -0.31 -8.49 -12.89
CA GLY A 152 -0.32 -8.46 -14.34
C GLY A 152 0.41 -7.27 -14.94
N LEU A 153 0.82 -7.45 -16.18
CA LEU A 153 1.45 -6.45 -17.02
C LEU A 153 0.74 -6.44 -18.37
N LEU A 154 0.08 -5.32 -18.68
CA LEU A 154 -0.68 -5.09 -19.89
C LEU A 154 0.16 -4.19 -20.82
N PHE A 155 0.24 -4.53 -22.10
CA PHE A 155 0.98 -3.77 -23.10
C PHE A 155 0.01 -3.32 -24.20
N GLY A 156 -0.02 -2.03 -24.51
CA GLY A 156 -0.80 -1.44 -25.60
C GLY A 156 0.05 -0.51 -26.46
N ALA A 157 -0.54 0.05 -27.52
CA ALA A 157 0.18 0.90 -28.48
C ALA A 157 0.49 2.31 -27.94
N ARG A 158 -0.25 2.80 -26.93
CA ARG A 158 -0.06 4.12 -26.33
C ARG A 158 0.63 4.07 -24.96
N ALA A 159 0.47 3.00 -24.21
CA ALA A 159 1.01 2.84 -22.87
C ALA A 159 1.14 1.36 -22.46
N SER A 160 1.88 1.12 -21.39
CA SER A 160 1.82 -0.14 -20.62
C SER A 160 1.17 0.11 -19.26
N ALA A 161 0.60 -0.92 -18.64
CA ALA A 161 0.05 -0.83 -17.28
C ALA A 161 0.42 -2.04 -16.43
N SER A 162 0.96 -1.82 -15.23
CA SER A 162 1.00 -2.87 -14.20
C SER A 162 -0.31 -2.83 -13.42
N LEU A 163 -0.91 -3.99 -13.18
CA LEU A 163 -2.21 -4.15 -12.53
C LEU A 163 -2.10 -5.25 -11.47
N ILE A 164 -2.41 -4.92 -10.23
CA ILE A 164 -2.46 -5.88 -9.12
C ILE A 164 -3.85 -5.85 -8.50
N SER A 165 -4.53 -7.00 -8.49
CA SER A 165 -5.79 -7.23 -7.78
C SER A 165 -5.54 -8.17 -6.60
N SER A 166 -6.10 -7.88 -5.44
CA SER A 166 -6.02 -8.77 -4.27
C SER A 166 -7.36 -8.93 -3.55
N ALA A 167 -7.56 -10.11 -2.95
CA ALA A 167 -8.76 -10.49 -2.20
C ALA A 167 -8.46 -11.65 -1.25
N ARG A 168 -9.38 -11.95 -0.32
CA ARG A 168 -9.33 -13.18 0.51
C ARG A 168 -9.76 -14.46 -0.22
N ASP A 169 -10.31 -14.33 -1.42
CA ASP A 169 -10.79 -15.41 -2.28
C ASP A 169 -10.15 -15.32 -3.68
N GLU A 170 -9.83 -16.47 -4.29
CA GLU A 170 -9.21 -16.48 -5.61
C GLU A 170 -10.15 -15.94 -6.69
N LYS A 171 -11.45 -16.31 -6.65
CA LYS A 171 -12.40 -15.90 -7.69
C LYS A 171 -12.59 -14.38 -7.65
N ALA A 172 -12.82 -13.80 -6.47
CA ALA A 172 -12.87 -12.37 -6.24
C ALA A 172 -11.62 -11.64 -6.76
N SER A 173 -10.42 -12.17 -6.50
CA SER A 173 -9.17 -11.58 -6.99
C SER A 173 -9.10 -11.54 -8.53
N ASN A 174 -9.58 -12.60 -9.20
CA ASN A 174 -9.61 -12.72 -10.66
C ASN A 174 -10.74 -11.90 -11.32
N ASP A 175 -11.96 -11.93 -10.77
CA ASP A 175 -13.09 -11.14 -11.26
C ASP A 175 -12.78 -9.63 -11.19
N ASN A 176 -12.17 -9.18 -10.09
CA ASN A 176 -11.79 -7.78 -9.91
C ASN A 176 -10.61 -7.38 -10.80
N TYR A 177 -9.65 -8.28 -11.04
CA TYR A 177 -8.61 -8.07 -12.04
C TYR A 177 -9.21 -7.89 -13.44
N ALA A 178 -10.15 -8.76 -13.85
CA ALA A 178 -10.77 -8.71 -15.17
C ALA A 178 -11.51 -7.38 -15.42
N LYS A 179 -12.31 -6.90 -14.44
CA LYS A 179 -13.01 -5.61 -14.51
C LYS A 179 -12.05 -4.44 -14.78
N PHE A 180 -10.95 -4.35 -14.03
CA PHE A 180 -9.95 -3.29 -14.22
C PHE A 180 -9.09 -3.47 -15.48
N MET A 181 -8.79 -4.71 -15.86
CA MET A 181 -8.04 -5.01 -17.09
C MET A 181 -8.80 -4.55 -18.34
N VAL A 182 -10.11 -4.79 -18.41
CA VAL A 182 -10.97 -4.27 -19.50
C VAL A 182 -10.98 -2.73 -19.51
N ALA A 183 -11.13 -2.10 -18.34
CA ALA A 183 -11.11 -0.64 -18.23
C ALA A 183 -9.76 -0.03 -18.68
N LEU A 184 -8.63 -0.61 -18.26
CA LEU A 184 -7.28 -0.19 -18.65
C LEU A 184 -7.00 -0.45 -20.14
N ALA A 185 -7.44 -1.59 -20.68
CA ALA A 185 -7.27 -1.93 -22.10
C ALA A 185 -7.94 -0.90 -23.03
N SER A 186 -9.01 -0.23 -22.59
CA SER A 186 -9.65 0.86 -23.34
C SER A 186 -8.85 2.17 -23.39
N LYS A 187 -7.78 2.28 -22.58
CA LYS A 187 -6.98 3.51 -22.38
C LYS A 187 -5.52 3.39 -22.83
N ILE A 188 -4.97 2.17 -22.87
CA ILE A 188 -3.56 1.92 -23.26
C ILE A 188 -3.39 1.48 -24.72
N ARG A 189 -4.49 1.08 -25.39
CA ARG A 189 -4.56 0.90 -26.84
C ARG A 189 -4.56 2.25 -27.55
#